data_AF-A0A1V9XE54-F1
#
_entry.id   AF-A0A1V9XE54-F1
#
_cell.length_a   1.000
_cell.length_b   1.000
_cell.length_c   1.000
_cell.angle_alpha   90.00
_cell.angle_beta   90.00
_cell.angle_gamma   90.00
#
_symmetry.space_group_name_H-M   'P 1'
#
loop_
_entity.id
_entity.type
_entity.pdbx_description
1 polymer ?
#
loop_
_entity_poly.entity_id
_entity_poly.type
_entity_poly.pdbx_seq_one_letter_code
_entity_poly.pdbx_strand_id
1 'polypeptide(L)'
;MQFVVPEGEGSLQERAAHCFTYGWHNSARLWFPCIDTFCDPCTWKMEFTVDSYLTVVAPGDLVEVVFTPESTKKKTFHYSLTIPTSAPNIAVAIGPFEILVDPNMHEVTHFCLPQLLLQLKQSTSFLHEAFEFYEELLSTRYPYSCYKQVFVAEAYEEVCAYSSMSILSTSLLHTRHIIEQAYMSRRLMASAVASQFFGAFISPLSWSDVWLPLGITSYLTGQYSRKAFGNNEYRYHLMQDLEE
;
A
#
# COMPACT_ATOMS: atom_id res chain seq x y z
N MET A 1 -14.92 1.82 -3.37
CA MET A 1 -14.15 3.07 -3.55
C MET A 1 -14.71 4.10 -2.58
N GLN A 2 -13.87 4.69 -1.74
CA GLN A 2 -14.21 5.75 -0.81
C GLN A 2 -13.85 7.09 -1.43
N PHE A 3 -14.75 8.06 -1.28
CA PHE A 3 -14.48 9.44 -1.62
C PHE A 3 -14.41 10.23 -0.32
N VAL A 4 -13.26 10.83 -0.05
CA VAL A 4 -13.02 11.64 1.14
C VAL A 4 -12.98 13.09 0.70
N VAL A 5 -13.94 13.86 1.20
CA VAL A 5 -14.06 15.30 0.95
C VAL A 5 -14.01 16.00 2.31
N PRO A 6 -12.82 16.33 2.83
CA PRO A 6 -12.66 16.87 4.19
C PRO A 6 -13.49 18.13 4.39
N GLU A 7 -14.28 18.23 5.46
CA GLU A 7 -15.14 19.40 5.72
C GLU A 7 -14.31 20.70 5.89
N GLY A 8 -14.73 21.79 5.24
CA GLY A 8 -14.02 23.08 5.32
C GLY A 8 -14.38 24.07 4.21
N GLU A 9 -14.06 25.34 4.42
CA GLU A 9 -14.13 26.40 3.41
C GLU A 9 -12.93 26.32 2.46
N GLY A 10 -13.13 26.57 1.16
CA GLY A 10 -12.08 26.54 0.13
C GLY A 10 -12.38 25.58 -1.03
N SER A 11 -11.46 25.54 -1.99
CA SER A 11 -11.51 24.64 -3.15
C SER A 11 -11.21 23.19 -2.78
N LEU A 12 -11.63 22.22 -3.61
CA LEU A 12 -11.36 20.80 -3.39
C LEU A 12 -9.86 20.48 -3.30
N GLN A 13 -9.03 21.26 -3.98
CA GLN A 13 -7.58 21.13 -3.96
C GLN A 13 -6.99 21.55 -2.61
N GLU A 14 -7.43 22.68 -2.05
CA GLU A 14 -6.97 23.17 -0.74
C GLU A 14 -7.39 22.24 0.38
N ARG A 15 -8.58 21.63 0.25
CA ARG A 15 -9.13 20.66 1.19
C ARG A 15 -8.52 19.26 1.06
N ALA A 16 -7.58 19.06 0.13
CA ALA A 16 -6.95 17.78 -0.15
C ALA A 16 -7.96 16.62 -0.38
N ALA A 17 -9.02 16.88 -1.16
CA ALA A 17 -10.00 15.85 -1.51
C ALA A 17 -9.30 14.70 -2.26
N HIS A 18 -9.59 13.47 -1.86
CA HIS A 18 -8.97 12.28 -2.42
C HIS A 18 -9.97 11.13 -2.44
N CYS A 19 -9.73 10.14 -3.29
CA CYS A 19 -10.48 8.90 -3.31
C CYS A 19 -9.53 7.71 -3.35
N PHE A 20 -9.97 6.60 -2.78
CA PHE A 20 -9.19 5.38 -2.81
C PHE A 20 -10.10 4.15 -2.80
N THR A 21 -9.61 3.06 -3.37
CA THR A 21 -10.23 1.75 -3.16
C THR A 21 -9.84 1.26 -1.79
N TYR A 22 -10.84 0.94 -1.00
CA TYR A 22 -10.74 0.09 0.16
C TYR A 22 -11.65 -1.08 -0.12
N GLY A 23 -11.33 -2.22 0.44
CA GLY A 23 -12.20 -3.36 0.29
C GLY A 23 -11.46 -4.64 0.48
N TRP A 24 -11.91 -5.36 1.50
CA TRP A 24 -11.41 -6.67 1.84
C TRP A 24 -11.85 -7.68 0.77
N HIS A 25 -10.88 -8.41 0.24
CA HIS A 25 -10.95 -9.61 -0.61
C HIS A 25 -11.89 -9.65 -1.84
N ASN A 26 -13.16 -9.26 -1.75
CA ASN A 26 -14.19 -9.37 -2.79
C ASN A 26 -14.85 -8.02 -3.08
N SER A 27 -14.06 -6.96 -3.04
CA SER A 27 -14.56 -5.60 -3.26
C SER A 27 -14.24 -5.06 -4.66
N ALA A 28 -13.47 -5.80 -5.47
CA ALA A 28 -13.18 -5.40 -6.84
C ALA A 28 -14.44 -5.41 -7.72
N ARG A 29 -15.50 -6.12 -7.32
CA ARG A 29 -16.82 -6.03 -7.98
C ARG A 29 -17.53 -4.67 -7.79
N LEU A 30 -17.14 -3.87 -6.80
CA LEU A 30 -17.84 -2.63 -6.43
C LEU A 30 -17.38 -1.40 -7.23
N TRP A 31 -16.24 -1.47 -7.90
CA TRP A 31 -15.70 -0.36 -8.72
C TRP A 31 -15.67 -0.69 -10.22
N PHE A 32 -15.49 -1.95 -10.64
CA PHE A 32 -15.64 -2.35 -12.03
C PHE A 32 -16.16 -3.80 -12.16
N PRO A 33 -16.86 -4.14 -13.25
CA PRO A 33 -17.37 -5.49 -13.46
C PRO A 33 -16.21 -6.47 -13.71
N CYS A 34 -16.02 -7.43 -12.80
CA CYS A 34 -14.98 -8.44 -12.90
C CYS A 34 -15.38 -9.78 -12.26
N ILE A 35 -14.63 -10.82 -12.61
CA ILE A 35 -14.63 -12.08 -11.86
C ILE A 35 -13.75 -11.85 -10.64
N ASP A 36 -14.42 -11.64 -9.52
CA ASP A 36 -13.80 -11.22 -8.26
C ASP A 36 -13.53 -12.46 -7.40
N THR A 37 -12.47 -13.17 -7.80
CA THR A 37 -11.92 -14.40 -7.22
C THR A 37 -10.39 -14.30 -7.15
N PHE A 38 -9.77 -15.01 -6.21
CA PHE A 38 -8.30 -15.08 -6.10
C PHE A 38 -7.64 -16.06 -7.08
N CYS A 39 -8.44 -16.97 -7.65
CA CYS A 39 -8.00 -18.10 -8.46
C CYS A 39 -7.63 -17.73 -9.89
N ASP A 40 -8.11 -16.59 -10.38
CA ASP A 40 -8.06 -16.20 -11.78
C ASP A 40 -7.14 -14.98 -11.96
N PRO A 41 -5.82 -15.19 -11.98
CA PRO A 41 -4.88 -14.09 -12.12
C PRO A 41 -4.81 -13.62 -13.58
N CYS A 42 -4.89 -12.31 -13.78
CA CYS A 42 -4.88 -11.66 -15.09
C CYS A 42 -3.76 -10.62 -15.17
N THR A 43 -3.31 -10.29 -16.37
CA THR A 43 -2.47 -9.10 -16.61
C THR A 43 -3.36 -7.89 -16.83
N TRP A 44 -2.95 -6.72 -16.34
CA TRP A 44 -3.79 -5.53 -16.35
C TRP A 44 -3.15 -4.37 -17.09
N LYS A 45 -3.94 -3.70 -17.93
CA LYS A 45 -3.64 -2.38 -18.46
C LYS A 45 -4.70 -1.43 -17.95
N MET A 46 -4.28 -0.36 -17.30
CA MET A 46 -5.18 0.56 -16.62
C MET A 46 -4.89 1.98 -17.09
N GLU A 47 -5.95 2.70 -17.41
CA GLU A 47 -5.88 4.09 -17.86
C GLU A 47 -6.79 4.93 -16.97
N PHE A 48 -6.22 5.96 -16.35
CA PHE A 48 -6.94 6.84 -15.44
C PHE A 48 -6.79 8.28 -15.86
N THR A 49 -7.90 8.92 -16.23
CA THR A 49 -7.94 10.36 -16.54
C THR A 49 -8.40 11.14 -15.33
N VAL A 50 -7.56 12.05 -14.84
CA VAL A 50 -7.83 12.89 -13.65
C VAL A 50 -7.47 14.34 -13.92
N ASP A 51 -7.86 15.22 -13.01
CA ASP A 51 -7.43 16.61 -13.05
C ASP A 51 -5.90 16.73 -12.85
N SER A 52 -5.32 17.75 -13.48
CA SER A 52 -3.86 17.98 -13.56
C SER A 52 -3.16 18.07 -12.19
N TYR A 53 -3.86 18.54 -11.15
CA TYR A 53 -3.33 18.67 -9.79
C TYR A 53 -3.42 17.37 -8.96
N LEU A 54 -4.15 16.35 -9.43
CA LEU A 54 -4.30 15.06 -8.74
C LEU A 54 -3.27 14.05 -9.25
N THR A 55 -2.82 13.14 -8.40
CA THR A 55 -1.92 12.05 -8.77
C THR A 55 -2.67 10.73 -8.59
N VAL A 56 -2.52 9.83 -9.56
CA VAL A 56 -3.08 8.48 -9.51
C VAL A 56 -1.99 7.50 -9.15
N VAL A 57 -2.26 6.67 -8.14
CA VAL A 57 -1.41 5.54 -7.76
C VAL A 57 -2.20 4.25 -7.95
N ALA A 58 -1.65 3.35 -8.75
CA ALA A 58 -2.22 2.04 -9.03
C ALA A 58 -1.10 0.97 -9.10
N PRO A 59 -1.45 -0.33 -9.03
CA PRO A 59 -0.52 -1.43 -9.24
C PRO A 59 0.19 -1.41 -10.60
N GLY A 60 1.39 -1.97 -10.66
CA GLY A 60 2.18 -2.13 -11.89
C GLY A 60 3.07 -0.94 -12.21
N ASP A 61 3.63 -0.93 -13.41
CA ASP A 61 4.55 0.09 -13.87
C ASP A 61 3.81 1.28 -14.45
N LEU A 62 4.26 2.49 -14.11
CA LEU A 62 3.80 3.71 -14.76
C LEU A 62 4.52 3.83 -16.11
N VAL A 63 3.79 3.61 -17.20
CA VAL A 63 4.34 3.62 -18.56
C VAL A 63 4.47 5.04 -19.08
N GLU A 64 3.38 5.82 -19.01
CA GLU A 64 3.35 7.19 -19.49
C GLU A 64 2.29 8.02 -18.77
N VAL A 65 2.50 9.34 -18.77
CA VAL A 65 1.53 10.35 -18.31
C VAL A 65 1.33 11.34 -19.45
N VAL A 66 0.12 11.35 -20.01
CA VAL A 66 -0.22 12.17 -21.19
C VAL A 66 -1.21 13.25 -20.79
N PHE A 67 -0.98 14.48 -21.23
CA PHE A 67 -1.97 15.56 -21.07
C PHE A 67 -3.01 15.47 -22.19
N THR A 68 -4.29 15.52 -21.83
CA THR A 68 -5.37 15.41 -22.83
C THR A 68 -5.33 16.63 -23.77
N PRO A 69 -5.26 16.45 -25.11
CA PRO A 69 -5.07 17.55 -26.05
C PRO A 69 -6.23 18.56 -26.09
N GLU A 70 -7.45 18.13 -25.71
CA GLU A 70 -8.65 18.98 -25.70
C GLU A 70 -8.75 19.89 -24.46
N SER A 71 -7.98 19.62 -23.40
CA SER A 71 -7.97 20.45 -22.19
C SER A 71 -6.71 20.20 -21.37
N THR A 72 -5.85 21.20 -21.26
CA THR A 72 -4.62 21.18 -20.42
C THR A 72 -4.92 20.94 -18.93
N LYS A 73 -6.19 20.92 -18.53
CA LYS A 73 -6.61 20.72 -17.15
C LYS A 73 -6.66 19.25 -16.73
N LYS A 74 -6.62 18.29 -17.67
CA LYS A 74 -6.67 16.85 -17.38
C LYS A 74 -5.40 16.14 -17.85
N LYS A 75 -5.01 15.12 -17.09
CA LYS A 75 -3.91 14.21 -17.42
C LYS A 75 -4.35 12.76 -17.26
N THR A 76 -3.78 11.91 -18.09
CA THR A 76 -4.08 10.49 -18.19
C THR A 76 -2.85 9.69 -17.80
N PHE A 77 -3.01 8.80 -16.81
CA PHE A 77 -1.97 7.88 -16.37
C PHE A 77 -2.19 6.52 -17.01
N HIS A 78 -1.15 5.98 -17.65
CA HIS A 78 -1.16 4.64 -18.23
C HIS A 78 -0.31 3.71 -17.37
N TYR A 79 -0.97 2.77 -16.71
CA TYR A 79 -0.35 1.74 -15.89
C TYR A 79 -0.40 0.37 -16.58
N SER A 80 0.68 -0.39 -16.46
CA SER A 80 0.79 -1.75 -16.99
C SER A 80 1.30 -2.70 -15.92
N LEU A 81 0.50 -3.70 -15.57
CA LEU A 81 0.85 -4.77 -14.65
C LEU A 81 1.01 -6.08 -15.44
N THR A 82 2.27 -6.46 -15.68
CA THR A 82 2.65 -7.65 -16.45
C THR A 82 2.62 -8.92 -15.61
N ILE A 83 2.79 -8.81 -14.30
CA ILE A 83 2.70 -9.92 -13.35
C ILE A 83 1.23 -10.30 -13.22
N PRO A 84 0.88 -11.59 -13.37
CA PRO A 84 -0.52 -12.02 -13.33
C PRO A 84 -1.05 -11.87 -11.90
N THR A 85 -2.08 -11.03 -11.76
CA THR A 85 -2.64 -10.61 -10.48
C THR A 85 -4.16 -10.76 -10.52
N SER A 86 -4.73 -11.31 -9.45
CA SER A 86 -6.18 -11.48 -9.30
C SER A 86 -6.88 -10.14 -9.09
N ALA A 87 -8.13 -10.00 -9.57
CA ALA A 87 -8.90 -8.76 -9.49
C ALA A 87 -8.99 -8.13 -8.08
N PRO A 88 -9.14 -8.89 -6.98
CA PRO A 88 -9.10 -8.38 -5.60
C PRO A 88 -7.88 -7.53 -5.24
N ASN A 89 -6.73 -7.83 -5.85
CA ASN A 89 -5.45 -7.21 -5.54
C ASN A 89 -5.19 -5.94 -6.36
N ILE A 90 -6.17 -5.51 -7.16
CA ILE A 90 -6.12 -4.26 -7.92
C ILE A 90 -6.78 -3.15 -7.10
N ALA A 91 -6.06 -2.03 -6.99
CA ALA A 91 -6.49 -0.86 -6.24
C ALA A 91 -6.19 0.43 -7.01
N VAL A 92 -6.84 1.52 -6.61
CA VAL A 92 -6.45 2.87 -7.04
C VAL A 92 -6.56 3.83 -5.87
N ALA A 93 -5.59 4.73 -5.76
CA ALA A 93 -5.67 5.90 -4.92
C ALA A 93 -5.44 7.15 -5.77
N ILE A 94 -6.32 8.14 -5.64
CA ILE A 94 -6.30 9.38 -6.40
C ILE A 94 -6.39 10.53 -5.40
N GLY A 95 -5.43 11.44 -5.43
CA GLY A 95 -5.38 12.55 -4.49
C GLY A 95 -4.27 13.52 -4.82
N PRO A 96 -4.20 14.68 -4.16
CA PRO A 96 -3.09 15.62 -4.30
C PRO A 96 -1.87 15.10 -3.54
N PHE A 97 -1.32 13.98 -3.99
CA PHE A 97 -0.23 13.32 -3.31
C PHE A 97 1.11 13.99 -3.59
N GLU A 98 1.85 14.25 -2.52
CA GLU A 98 3.28 14.55 -2.57
C GLU A 98 4.06 13.24 -2.65
N ILE A 99 5.13 13.24 -3.45
CA ILE A 99 5.93 12.04 -3.76
C ILE A 99 7.25 12.11 -3.02
N LEU A 100 7.58 11.04 -2.31
CA LEU A 100 8.89 10.82 -1.69
C LEU A 100 9.46 9.50 -2.23
N VAL A 101 10.56 9.57 -2.95
CA VAL A 101 11.33 8.38 -3.34
C VAL A 101 12.25 8.00 -2.18
N ASP A 102 12.32 6.72 -1.84
CA ASP A 102 13.22 6.25 -0.79
C ASP A 102 14.70 6.49 -1.21
N PRO A 103 15.54 7.05 -0.32
CA PRO A 103 16.92 7.38 -0.64
C PRO A 103 17.85 6.17 -0.75
N ASN A 104 17.49 5.03 -0.13
CA ASN A 104 18.29 3.81 -0.10
C ASN A 104 17.84 2.83 -1.20
N MET A 105 16.55 2.82 -1.53
CA MET A 105 15.95 1.92 -2.52
C MET A 105 15.05 2.68 -3.49
N HIS A 106 15.59 3.08 -4.66
CA HIS A 106 14.87 3.92 -5.63
C HIS A 106 13.58 3.28 -6.21
N GLU A 107 13.41 1.96 -6.08
CA GLU A 107 12.23 1.22 -6.50
C GLU A 107 11.02 1.43 -5.56
N VAL A 108 11.28 1.96 -4.35
CA VAL A 108 10.28 2.27 -3.34
C VAL A 108 9.87 3.73 -3.44
N THR A 109 8.57 3.96 -3.58
CA THR A 109 7.97 5.29 -3.65
C THR A 109 6.85 5.44 -2.64
N HIS A 110 6.82 6.59 -1.98
CA HIS A 110 5.83 6.92 -0.97
C HIS A 110 5.02 8.12 -1.42
N PHE A 111 3.72 8.06 -1.17
CA PHE A 111 2.74 9.07 -1.52
C PHE A 111 2.00 9.47 -0.25
N CYS A 112 1.97 10.76 0.06
CA CYS A 112 1.19 11.27 1.19
C CYS A 112 0.36 12.48 0.78
N LEU A 113 -0.68 12.77 1.56
CA LEU A 113 -1.39 14.03 1.44
C LEU A 113 -0.44 15.22 1.70
N PRO A 114 -0.79 16.42 1.21
CA PRO A 114 0.06 17.59 1.33
C PRO A 114 0.39 17.90 2.80
N GLN A 115 1.53 18.55 3.05
CA GLN A 115 1.98 18.98 4.39
C GLN A 115 2.47 17.85 5.32
N LEU A 116 2.34 16.58 4.95
CA LEU A 116 2.75 15.42 5.78
C LEU A 116 4.14 14.86 5.42
N LEU A 117 4.84 15.45 4.45
CA LEU A 117 6.11 14.93 3.91
C LEU A 117 7.21 14.75 4.96
N LEU A 118 7.30 15.65 5.94
CA LEU A 118 8.29 15.55 7.01
C LEU A 118 8.04 14.33 7.90
N GLN A 119 6.80 14.04 8.24
CA GLN A 119 6.42 12.88 9.04
C GLN A 119 6.60 11.59 8.24
N LEU A 120 6.26 11.63 6.95
CA LEU A 120 6.47 10.53 6.01
C LEU A 120 7.94 10.11 5.96
N LYS A 121 8.86 11.07 5.75
CA LYS A 121 10.30 10.79 5.66
C LYS A 121 10.87 10.10 6.90
N GLN A 122 10.33 10.42 8.08
CA GLN A 122 10.77 9.77 9.32
C GLN A 122 10.17 8.39 9.46
N SER A 123 8.86 8.31 9.24
CA SER A 123 8.10 7.07 9.41
C SER A 123 8.56 5.99 8.46
N THR A 124 8.95 6.33 7.23
CA THR A 124 9.32 5.37 6.17
C THR A 124 10.80 5.00 6.12
N SER A 125 11.66 5.70 6.87
CA SER A 125 13.11 5.56 6.80
C SER A 125 13.67 4.14 7.01
N PHE A 126 12.93 3.27 7.70
CA PHE A 126 13.36 1.90 7.99
C PHE A 126 12.95 0.88 6.91
N LEU A 127 12.12 1.28 5.95
CA LEU A 127 11.42 0.32 5.08
C LEU A 127 12.40 -0.50 4.23
N HIS A 128 13.51 0.10 3.78
CA HIS A 128 14.57 -0.61 3.08
C HIS A 128 15.15 -1.78 3.91
N GLU A 129 15.31 -1.61 5.23
CA GLU A 129 15.77 -2.67 6.14
C GLU A 129 14.78 -3.85 6.20
N ALA A 130 13.48 -3.55 6.11
CA ALA A 130 12.43 -4.59 6.07
C ALA A 130 12.48 -5.38 4.75
N PHE A 131 12.68 -4.70 3.61
CA PHE A 131 12.88 -5.36 2.32
C PHE A 131 14.13 -6.25 2.35
N GLU A 132 15.28 -5.71 2.74
CA GLU A 132 16.54 -6.47 2.84
C GLU A 132 16.39 -7.70 3.74
N PHE A 133 15.72 -7.54 4.88
CA PHE A 133 15.46 -8.67 5.79
C PHE A 133 14.60 -9.76 5.14
N TYR A 134 13.52 -9.41 4.47
CA TYR A 134 12.65 -10.39 3.83
C TYR A 134 13.32 -11.05 2.62
N GLU A 135 14.09 -10.30 1.84
CA GLU A 135 14.85 -10.86 0.72
C GLU A 135 15.93 -11.86 1.19
N GLU A 136 16.63 -11.55 2.30
CA GLU A 136 17.59 -12.45 2.92
C GLU A 136 16.89 -13.70 3.49
N LEU A 137 15.81 -13.51 4.24
CA LEU A 137 15.06 -14.59 4.89
C LEU A 137 14.43 -15.56 3.89
N LEU A 138 13.83 -15.04 2.82
CA LEU A 138 13.19 -15.83 1.76
C LEU A 138 14.17 -16.25 0.65
N SER A 139 15.41 -15.74 0.70
CA SER A 139 16.44 -15.95 -0.34
C SER A 139 15.93 -15.64 -1.76
N THR A 140 15.00 -14.69 -1.87
CA THR A 140 14.30 -14.35 -3.12
C THR A 140 14.12 -12.84 -3.17
N ARG A 141 14.39 -12.24 -4.35
CA ARG A 141 14.17 -10.81 -4.58
C ARG A 141 12.68 -10.46 -4.58
N TYR A 142 12.37 -9.19 -4.29
CA TYR A 142 11.02 -8.68 -4.42
C TYR A 142 10.47 -8.94 -5.84
N PRO A 143 9.26 -9.52 -5.98
CA PRO A 143 8.78 -10.01 -7.28
C PRO A 143 8.32 -8.91 -8.24
N TYR A 144 8.02 -7.71 -7.73
CA TYR A 144 7.57 -6.57 -8.54
C TYR A 144 8.73 -5.60 -8.82
N SER A 145 8.60 -4.83 -9.89
CA SER A 145 9.57 -3.79 -10.32
C SER A 145 9.63 -2.57 -9.40
N CYS A 146 8.53 -2.25 -8.73
CA CYS A 146 8.43 -1.12 -7.82
C CYS A 146 7.46 -1.42 -6.68
N TYR A 147 7.61 -0.69 -5.57
CA TYR A 147 6.69 -0.73 -4.45
C TYR A 147 6.19 0.68 -4.13
N LYS A 148 4.87 0.83 -4.01
CA LYS A 148 4.21 2.12 -3.77
C LYS A 148 3.46 2.11 -2.44
N GLN A 149 3.76 3.04 -1.53
CA GLN A 149 2.98 3.24 -0.31
C GLN A 149 2.15 4.50 -0.41
N VAL A 150 0.84 4.42 -0.19
CA VAL A 150 -0.05 5.57 -0.23
C VAL A 150 -0.68 5.78 1.13
N PHE A 151 -0.45 6.96 1.72
CA PHE A 151 -1.05 7.36 2.97
C PHE A 151 -2.31 8.19 2.70
N VAL A 152 -3.47 7.66 3.12
CA VAL A 152 -4.79 8.28 2.92
C VAL A 152 -5.44 8.56 4.27
N ALA A 153 -6.26 9.61 4.33
CA ALA A 153 -7.05 9.91 5.52
C ALA A 153 -8.35 9.09 5.51
N GLU A 154 -8.93 8.87 6.70
CA GLU A 154 -10.20 8.14 6.87
C GLU A 154 -10.20 6.72 6.29
N ALA A 155 -9.03 6.05 6.30
CA ALA A 155 -8.95 4.64 5.95
C ALA A 155 -9.70 3.78 6.98
N TYR A 156 -10.51 2.84 6.48
CA TYR A 156 -11.24 1.89 7.35
C TYR A 156 -10.31 0.91 8.06
N GLU A 157 -9.29 0.41 7.34
CA GLU A 157 -8.22 -0.41 7.89
C GLU A 157 -6.92 0.39 7.93
N GLU A 158 -6.05 0.08 8.89
CA GLU A 158 -4.76 0.76 9.02
C GLU A 158 -3.82 0.42 7.86
N VAL A 159 -3.92 -0.81 7.33
CA VAL A 159 -3.08 -1.34 6.27
C VAL A 159 -3.89 -2.23 5.33
N CYS A 160 -3.92 -1.85 4.05
CA CYS A 160 -4.42 -2.69 2.97
C CYS A 160 -3.29 -2.94 1.96
N ALA A 161 -2.84 -4.19 1.85
CA ALA A 161 -1.85 -4.59 0.86
C ALA A 161 -2.53 -5.01 -0.45
N TYR A 162 -2.04 -4.46 -1.57
CA TYR A 162 -2.46 -4.77 -2.95
C TYR A 162 -1.24 -5.18 -3.77
N SER A 163 -1.36 -5.54 -5.04
CA SER A 163 -0.15 -5.89 -5.82
C SER A 163 0.72 -4.67 -6.09
N SER A 164 2.02 -4.73 -5.77
CA SER A 164 3.01 -3.64 -5.93
C SER A 164 2.67 -2.32 -5.22
N MET A 165 1.60 -2.27 -4.43
CA MET A 165 1.23 -1.10 -3.65
C MET A 165 0.54 -1.45 -2.34
N SER A 166 0.64 -0.57 -1.36
CA SER A 166 -0.08 -0.67 -0.09
C SER A 166 -0.74 0.66 0.23
N ILE A 167 -2.03 0.62 0.59
CA ILE A 167 -2.77 1.78 1.08
C ILE A 167 -2.72 1.73 2.61
N LEU A 168 -2.28 2.82 3.22
CA LEU A 168 -2.02 2.95 4.64
C LEU A 168 -2.80 4.14 5.19
N SER A 169 -3.19 4.06 6.47
CA SER A 169 -3.79 5.19 7.16
C SER A 169 -2.76 6.28 7.48
N THR A 170 -3.15 7.55 7.37
CA THR A 170 -2.35 8.68 7.86
C THR A 170 -2.10 8.61 9.37
N SER A 171 -2.91 7.85 10.13
CA SER A 171 -2.69 7.57 11.55
C SER A 171 -1.40 6.79 11.84
N LEU A 172 -0.72 6.24 10.83
CA LEU A 172 0.58 5.58 11.00
C LEU A 172 1.76 6.55 10.88
N LEU A 173 1.52 7.77 10.39
CA LEU A 173 2.55 8.79 10.27
C LEU A 173 2.82 9.42 11.64
N HIS A 174 4.09 9.46 12.01
CA HIS A 174 4.53 9.99 13.29
C HIS A 174 5.74 10.90 13.13
N THR A 175 5.90 11.80 14.09
CA THR A 175 7.10 12.61 14.26
C THR A 175 8.11 11.85 15.12
N ARG A 176 9.41 12.16 15.01
CA ARG A 176 10.50 11.56 15.81
C ARG A 176 10.27 11.54 17.32
N HIS A 177 9.41 12.42 17.83
CA HIS A 177 9.16 12.55 19.27
C HIS A 177 8.16 11.50 19.80
N ILE A 178 7.39 10.83 18.94
CA ILE A 178 6.36 9.86 19.33
C ILE A 178 6.92 8.45 19.10
N ILE A 179 7.49 7.87 20.15
CA ILE A 179 8.20 6.58 20.06
C ILE A 179 7.23 5.39 20.02
N GLU A 180 6.13 5.45 20.78
CA GLU A 180 5.17 4.33 20.88
C GLU A 180 4.53 4.02 19.51
N GLN A 181 4.12 5.07 18.79
CA GLN A 181 3.55 4.94 17.46
C GLN A 181 4.58 4.40 16.45
N ALA A 182 5.86 4.72 16.62
CA ALA A 182 6.92 4.22 15.75
C ALA A 182 7.00 2.69 15.74
N TYR A 183 6.75 2.04 16.88
CA TYR A 183 6.71 0.59 16.98
C TYR A 183 5.56 0.00 16.15
N MET A 184 4.34 0.51 16.36
CA MET A 184 3.14 0.03 15.67
C MET A 184 3.23 0.27 14.17
N SER A 185 3.59 1.48 13.75
CA SER A 185 3.75 1.84 12.33
C SER A 185 4.78 0.96 11.63
N ARG A 186 5.91 0.66 12.28
CA ARG A 186 6.95 -0.21 11.72
C ARG A 186 6.46 -1.63 11.53
N ARG A 187 5.80 -2.20 12.54
CA ARG A 187 5.22 -3.54 12.48
C ARG A 187 4.18 -3.66 11.37
N LEU A 188 3.27 -2.70 11.28
CA LEU A 188 2.18 -2.67 10.31
C LEU A 188 2.68 -2.50 8.87
N MET A 189 3.63 -1.59 8.63
CA MET A 189 4.26 -1.46 7.32
C MET A 189 5.10 -2.69 6.94
N ALA A 190 5.77 -3.34 7.89
CA ALA A 190 6.48 -4.58 7.64
C ALA A 190 5.53 -5.74 7.30
N SER A 191 4.34 -5.77 7.91
CA SER A 191 3.26 -6.70 7.55
C SER A 191 2.73 -6.41 6.14
N ALA A 192 2.58 -5.14 5.77
CA ALA A 192 2.20 -4.73 4.43
C ALA A 192 3.18 -5.28 3.38
N VAL A 193 4.49 -5.19 3.64
CA VAL A 193 5.53 -5.73 2.76
C VAL A 193 5.49 -7.27 2.71
N ALA A 194 5.35 -7.95 3.86
CA ALA A 194 5.24 -9.40 3.90
C ALA A 194 4.01 -9.90 3.09
N SER A 195 2.90 -9.17 3.16
CA SER A 195 1.66 -9.45 2.43
C SER A 195 1.83 -9.33 0.90
N GLN A 196 2.84 -8.60 0.43
CA GLN A 196 3.16 -8.52 -1.01
C GLN A 196 3.70 -9.85 -1.53
N PHE A 197 4.55 -10.52 -0.74
CA PHE A 197 5.10 -11.83 -1.10
C PHE A 197 4.01 -12.91 -0.98
N PHE A 198 3.27 -12.92 0.13
CA PHE A 198 2.23 -13.90 0.41
C PHE A 198 0.87 -13.20 0.55
N GLY A 199 -0.01 -13.42 -0.43
CA GLY A 199 -1.29 -12.72 -0.57
C GLY A 199 -1.40 -12.10 -1.97
N ALA A 200 -0.50 -11.17 -2.28
CA ALA A 200 -0.48 -10.51 -3.59
C ALA A 200 0.21 -11.37 -4.67
N PHE A 201 1.46 -11.79 -4.44
CA PHE A 201 2.21 -12.61 -5.41
C PHE A 201 1.81 -14.09 -5.37
N ILE A 202 1.79 -14.68 -4.17
CA ILE A 202 1.23 -16.04 -3.95
C ILE A 202 -0.19 -15.89 -3.43
N SER A 203 -1.18 -16.10 -4.30
CA SER A 203 -2.59 -16.01 -3.94
C SER A 203 -3.20 -17.39 -3.61
N PRO A 204 -4.18 -17.46 -2.68
CA PRO A 204 -4.84 -18.71 -2.34
C PRO A 204 -5.78 -19.17 -3.47
N LEU A 205 -5.89 -20.49 -3.65
CA LEU A 205 -6.81 -21.07 -4.64
C LEU A 205 -8.25 -21.07 -4.15
N SER A 206 -8.50 -21.20 -2.85
CA SER A 206 -9.84 -21.15 -2.30
C SER A 206 -9.90 -20.23 -1.10
N TRP A 207 -11.10 -19.73 -0.81
CA TRP A 207 -11.40 -19.02 0.43
C TRP A 207 -11.05 -19.82 1.68
N SER A 208 -11.16 -21.14 1.61
CA SER A 208 -10.76 -22.04 2.69
C SER A 208 -9.26 -22.03 2.97
N ASP A 209 -8.42 -21.57 2.02
CA ASP A 209 -6.97 -21.57 2.13
C ASP A 209 -6.39 -20.21 2.52
N VAL A 210 -7.24 -19.20 2.76
CA VAL A 210 -6.83 -17.83 3.10
C VAL A 210 -6.00 -17.76 4.39
N TRP A 211 -6.18 -18.72 5.30
CA TRP A 211 -5.36 -18.82 6.51
C TRP A 211 -3.87 -19.01 6.21
N LEU A 212 -3.51 -19.59 5.06
CA LEU A 212 -2.13 -19.88 4.71
C LEU A 212 -1.32 -18.60 4.40
N PRO A 213 -1.71 -17.74 3.42
CA PRO A 213 -0.99 -16.49 3.19
C PRO A 213 -1.05 -15.56 4.39
N LEU A 214 -2.19 -15.47 5.09
CA LEU A 214 -2.29 -14.64 6.30
C LEU A 214 -1.38 -15.14 7.43
N GLY A 215 -1.36 -16.45 7.68
CA GLY A 215 -0.52 -17.05 8.71
C GLY A 215 0.97 -16.90 8.42
N ILE A 216 1.39 -17.07 7.16
CA ILE A 216 2.79 -16.85 6.75
C ILE A 216 3.17 -15.38 6.90
N THR A 217 2.32 -14.45 6.45
CA THR A 217 2.53 -13.01 6.60
C THR A 217 2.66 -12.59 8.05
N SER A 218 1.77 -13.06 8.93
CA SER A 218 1.85 -12.79 10.37
C SER A 218 3.11 -13.38 10.99
N TYR A 219 3.51 -14.60 10.58
CA TYR A 219 4.77 -15.21 11.03
C TYR A 219 5.99 -14.38 10.60
N LEU A 220 6.06 -13.96 9.33
CA LEU A 220 7.15 -13.13 8.80
C LEU A 220 7.22 -11.78 9.52
N THR A 221 6.07 -11.17 9.78
CA THR A 221 5.97 -9.93 10.56
C THR A 221 6.53 -10.14 11.97
N GLY A 222 6.19 -11.25 12.63
CA GLY A 222 6.76 -11.61 13.92
C GLY A 222 8.28 -11.81 13.89
N GLN A 223 8.81 -12.43 12.82
CA GLN A 223 10.25 -12.57 12.62
C GLN A 223 10.94 -11.22 12.45
N TYR A 224 10.34 -10.31 11.69
CA TYR A 224 10.84 -8.95 11.54
C TYR A 224 10.82 -8.20 12.89
N SER A 225 9.71 -8.26 13.64
CA SER A 225 9.62 -7.65 14.97
C SER A 225 10.67 -8.19 15.92
N ARG A 226 10.97 -9.49 15.86
CA ARG A 226 12.04 -10.12 16.66
C ARG A 226 13.43 -9.55 16.31
N LYS A 227 13.71 -9.29 15.03
CA LYS A 227 14.98 -8.67 14.59
C LYS A 227 15.04 -7.18 14.96
N ALA A 228 13.96 -6.44 14.74
CA ALA A 228 13.91 -4.98 14.90
C ALA A 228 13.82 -4.53 16.37
N PHE A 229 13.04 -5.24 17.19
CA PHE A 229 12.69 -4.84 18.56
C PHE A 229 13.16 -5.81 19.64
N GLY A 230 13.68 -6.97 19.23
CA GLY A 230 14.20 -7.99 20.12
C GLY A 230 13.19 -9.05 20.51
N ASN A 231 13.70 -10.09 21.17
CA ASN A 231 12.93 -11.30 21.44
C ASN A 231 11.86 -11.15 22.54
N ASN A 232 12.05 -10.22 23.49
CA ASN A 232 11.08 -10.03 24.57
C ASN A 232 9.77 -9.43 24.04
N GLU A 233 9.88 -8.40 23.20
CA GLU A 233 8.72 -7.75 22.59
C GLU A 233 7.97 -8.70 21.66
N TYR A 234 8.69 -9.48 20.86
CA TYR A 234 8.12 -10.55 20.04
C TYR A 234 7.30 -11.55 20.89
N ARG A 235 7.84 -12.01 22.01
CA ARG A 235 7.14 -12.95 22.92
C ARG A 235 5.95 -12.32 23.61
N TYR A 236 6.03 -11.04 23.95
CA TYR A 236 4.92 -10.31 24.54
C TYR A 236 3.74 -10.25 23.57
N HIS A 237 3.97 -9.88 22.31
CA HIS A 237 2.90 -9.91 21.31
C HIS A 237 2.36 -11.30 21.03
N LEU A 238 3.24 -12.31 20.94
CA LEU A 238 2.78 -13.68 20.76
C LEU A 238 1.85 -14.12 21.90
N MET A 239 2.10 -13.66 23.13
CA MET A 239 1.20 -13.90 24.26
C MET A 239 -0.13 -13.16 24.10
N GLN A 240 -0.11 -11.89 23.70
CA GLN A 240 -1.34 -11.12 23.44
C GLN A 240 -2.19 -11.77 22.34
N ASP A 241 -1.58 -12.16 21.23
CA ASP A 241 -2.25 -12.81 20.09
C ASP A 241 -2.84 -14.19 20.46
N LEU A 242 -2.35 -14.83 21.54
CA LEU A 242 -2.87 -16.10 22.07
C LEU A 242 -4.01 -15.90 23.07
N GLU A 243 -4.14 -14.71 23.66
CA GLU A 243 -5.18 -14.37 24.63
C GLU A 243 -6.45 -13.82 23.97
N GLU A 244 -6.36 -13.31 22.72
CA GLU A 244 -7.48 -12.92 21.87
C GLU A 244 -8.20 -14.11 21.21
#